data_AF-A0A0D7PZV6-F1
#
_entry.id   AF-A0A0D7PZV6-F1
#
_cell.length_a   1.000
_cell.length_b   1.000
_cell.length_c   1.000
_cell.angle_alpha   90.00
_cell.angle_beta   90.00
_cell.angle_gamma   90.00
#
_symmetry.space_group_name_H-M   'P 1'
#
loop_
_entity.id
_entity.type
_entity.pdbx_description
1 polymer ?
#
loop_
_entity_poly.entity_id
_entity_poly.type
_entity_poly.pdbx_seq_one_letter_code
_entity_poly.pdbx_strand_id
1 'polypeptide(L)'
;MATIGTFTAADDGYTGLVKTLTLNVKAKFVATEKENDKAPDYRIFAGATEFGAAWKKTARETEREYLSVKLDDPSFPAPIYAS
;
A
#
# COMPACT_ATOMS: atom_id res chain seq x y z
N MET A 1 1.40 -2.45 17.34
CA MET A 1 1.13 -1.97 15.96
C MET A 1 -0.28 -2.43 15.59
N ALA A 2 -1.13 -1.54 15.06
CA ALA A 2 -2.49 -1.92 14.69
C ALA A 2 -2.49 -2.53 13.28
N THR A 3 -3.09 -3.71 13.12
CA THR A 3 -3.30 -4.31 11.80
C THR A 3 -4.62 -3.80 11.26
N ILE A 4 -4.57 -2.94 10.25
CA ILE A 4 -5.75 -2.36 9.60
C ILE A 4 -6.05 -3.04 8.26
N GLY A 5 -5.39 -4.14 7.94
CA GLY A 5 -5.61 -4.84 6.69
C GLY A 5 -4.80 -6.12 6.58
N THR A 6 -5.25 -7.00 5.70
CA THR A 6 -4.55 -8.24 5.36
C THR A 6 -4.59 -8.40 3.86
N PHE A 7 -3.44 -8.74 3.31
CA PHE A 7 -3.20 -8.84 1.88
C PHE A 7 -2.62 -10.20 1.53
N THR A 8 -2.98 -10.69 0.35
CA THR A 8 -2.47 -11.91 -0.24
C THR A 8 -1.80 -11.54 -1.56
N ALA A 9 -0.65 -12.16 -1.84
CA ALA A 9 0.01 -12.01 -3.13
C ALA A 9 -0.90 -12.50 -4.25
N ALA A 10 -0.98 -11.73 -5.33
CA ALA A 10 -1.80 -12.04 -6.49
C ALA A 10 -1.07 -11.55 -7.74
N ASP A 11 -0.81 -12.45 -8.68
CA ASP A 11 -0.08 -12.21 -9.94
C ASP A 11 1.13 -11.28 -9.71
N ASP A 12 1.03 -10.03 -10.16
CA ASP A 12 2.09 -9.01 -10.13
C ASP A 12 1.92 -7.99 -8.99
N GLY A 13 1.23 -8.36 -7.91
CA GLY A 13 0.99 -7.47 -6.77
C GLY A 13 0.30 -8.15 -5.60
N TYR A 14 -0.61 -7.42 -4.97
CA TYR A 14 -1.31 -7.87 -3.76
C TYR A 14 -2.77 -7.47 -3.79
N THR A 15 -3.63 -8.32 -3.24
CA THR A 15 -5.05 -8.02 -3.05
C THR A 15 -5.46 -8.27 -1.62
N GLY A 16 -6.32 -7.42 -1.07
CA GLY A 16 -6.70 -7.53 0.33
C GLY A 16 -7.78 -6.54 0.72
N LEU A 17 -7.88 -6.33 2.02
CA LEU A 17 -8.84 -5.42 2.63
C LEU A 17 -8.10 -4.41 3.50
N VAL A 18 -8.49 -3.14 3.41
CA VAL A 18 -8.19 -2.13 4.42
C VAL A 18 -9.46 -1.89 5.23
N LYS A 19 -9.39 -2.15 6.53
CA LYS A 19 -10.48 -2.00 7.47
C LYS A 19 -10.03 -1.24 8.71
N THR A 20 -10.64 -0.08 8.92
CA THR A 20 -10.56 0.71 10.16
C THR A 20 -11.95 0.81 10.78
N LEU A 21 -12.11 1.61 11.84
CA LEU A 21 -13.43 1.87 12.43
C LEU A 21 -14.39 2.58 11.46
N THR A 22 -13.87 3.29 10.46
CA THR A 22 -14.65 4.13 9.54
C THR A 22 -14.45 3.77 8.06
N LEU A 23 -13.45 2.94 7.73
CA LEU A 23 -13.12 2.54 6.36
C LEU A 23 -13.25 1.02 6.23
N ASN A 24 -13.84 0.55 5.13
CA ASN A 24 -13.87 -0.88 4.80
C ASN A 24 -13.84 -1.05 3.28
N VAL A 25 -12.64 -1.16 2.71
CA VAL A 25 -12.43 -1.20 1.26
C VAL A 25 -11.59 -2.39 0.85
N LYS A 26 -11.94 -2.99 -0.29
CA LYS A 26 -11.05 -3.92 -0.99
C LYS A 26 -9.97 -3.09 -1.68
N ALA A 27 -8.72 -3.46 -1.47
CA ALA A 27 -7.58 -2.76 -2.03
C ALA A 27 -6.72 -3.71 -2.87
N LYS A 28 -6.24 -3.21 -4.00
CA LYS A 28 -5.31 -3.91 -4.90
C LYS A 28 -4.06 -3.08 -5.09
N PHE A 29 -2.91 -3.73 -4.91
CA PHE A 29 -1.59 -3.22 -5.24
C PHE A 29 -1.29 -3.68 -6.66
N VAL A 30 -1.02 -2.72 -7.54
CA VAL A 30 -0.68 -2.96 -8.95
C VAL A 30 0.73 -2.46 -9.15
N ALA A 31 1.65 -3.32 -9.61
CA ALA A 31 3.02 -2.90 -9.86
C ALA A 31 3.06 -1.82 -10.94
N THR A 32 4.04 -0.92 -10.81
CA THR A 32 4.28 0.12 -11.80
C THR A 32 5.71 0.08 -12.28
N GLU A 33 5.92 0.41 -13.55
CA GLU A 33 7.26 0.64 -14.07
C GLU A 33 7.88 1.87 -13.37
N LYS A 34 9.05 1.67 -12.76
CA LYS A 34 9.73 2.73 -12.03
C LYS A 34 10.39 3.70 -13.00
N GLU A 35 9.88 4.92 -13.05
CA GLU A 35 10.51 6.01 -13.81
C GLU A 35 11.79 6.53 -13.14
N ASN A 36 11.91 6.40 -11.80
CA ASN A 36 13.09 6.76 -11.01
C ASN A 36 13.07 6.07 -9.62
N ASP A 37 14.15 6.19 -8.84
CA ASP A 37 14.24 5.59 -7.49
C ASP A 37 13.20 6.10 -6.48
N LYS A 38 12.61 7.27 -6.71
CA LYS A 38 11.55 7.83 -5.85
C LYS A 38 10.15 7.41 -6.30
N ALA A 39 10.01 6.86 -7.51
CA ALA A 39 8.75 6.37 -8.03
C ALA A 39 8.27 5.17 -7.20
N PRO A 40 6.96 5.02 -7.02
CA PRO A 40 6.42 3.88 -6.29
C PRO A 40 6.69 2.57 -7.03
N ASP A 41 6.84 1.48 -6.27
CA ASP A 41 6.87 0.12 -6.82
C ASP A 41 5.44 -0.37 -7.11
N TYR A 42 4.46 0.09 -6.33
CA TYR A 42 3.04 -0.25 -6.50
C TYR A 42 2.15 0.98 -6.35
N ARG A 43 1.08 1.02 -7.13
CA ARG A 43 -0.08 1.89 -6.92
C ARG A 43 -1.24 1.11 -6.31
N ILE A 44 -2.00 1.75 -5.43
CA ILE A 44 -3.02 1.11 -4.62
C ILE A 44 -4.40 1.62 -5.04
N PHE A 45 -5.27 0.68 -5.41
CA PHE A 45 -6.59 0.96 -5.96
C PHE A 45 -7.71 0.36 -5.12
N ALA A 46 -8.79 1.11 -4.98
CA ALA A 46 -10.09 0.64 -4.52
C ALA A 46 -11.06 0.66 -5.71
N GLY A 47 -11.27 -0.49 -6.34
CA GLY A 47 -11.97 -0.54 -7.64
C GLY A 47 -11.15 0.16 -8.71
N ALA A 48 -11.70 1.22 -9.33
CA ALA A 48 -11.04 2.03 -10.34
C ALA A 48 -10.31 3.26 -9.76
N THR A 49 -10.47 3.55 -8.47
CA THR A 49 -9.93 4.76 -7.83
C THR A 49 -8.58 4.46 -7.21
N GLU A 50 -7.55 5.20 -7.64
CA GLU A 50 -6.23 5.20 -6.99
C GLU A 50 -6.29 6.01 -5.69
N PHE A 51 -5.77 5.47 -4.60
CA PHE A 51 -5.80 6.15 -3.29
C PHE A 51 -4.53 5.93 -2.47
N GLY A 52 -3.46 5.41 -3.09
CA GLY A 52 -2.22 5.18 -2.37
C GLY A 52 -1.12 4.61 -3.24
N ALA A 53 0.04 4.48 -2.62
CA ALA A 53 1.25 3.99 -3.24
C ALA A 53 2.10 3.20 -2.22
N ALA A 54 2.96 2.32 -2.73
CA ALA A 54 3.90 1.57 -1.91
C ALA A 54 5.29 1.48 -2.56
N TRP A 55 6.31 1.39 -1.70
CA TRP A 55 7.72 1.28 -2.05
C TRP A 55 8.33 0.07 -1.37
N LYS A 56 9.08 -0.74 -2.12
CA LYS A 56 9.89 -1.82 -1.55
C LYS A 56 11.05 -1.21 -0.77
N LYS A 57 11.21 -1.62 0.48
CA LYS A 57 12.32 -1.22 1.34
C LYS A 57 12.90 -2.44 2.04
N THR A 58 14.18 -2.36 2.37
CA THR A 58 14.88 -3.36 3.16
C THR A 58 15.16 -2.78 4.54
N ALA A 59 14.76 -3.49 5.59
CA ALA A 59 15.05 -3.08 6.96
C ALA A 59 16.55 -3.19 7.26
N ARG A 60 17.17 -2.14 7.77
CA ARG A 60 18.63 -2.09 7.99
C ARG A 60 19.13 -3.13 9.00
N GLU A 61 18.33 -3.44 10.02
CA GLU A 61 18.75 -4.31 11.13
C GLU A 61 18.46 -5.80 10.87
N THR A 62 17.39 -6.10 10.12
CA THR A 62 16.91 -7.48 9.92
C THR A 62 17.08 -7.96 8.48
N GLU A 63 17.47 -7.08 7.57
CA GLU A 63 17.58 -7.32 6.13
C GLU A 63 16.28 -7.81 5.47
N ARG A 64 15.15 -7.71 6.19
CA ARG A 64 13.84 -8.13 5.68
C ARG A 64 13.29 -7.10 4.73
N GLU A 65 12.79 -7.59 3.60
CA GLU A 65 12.02 -6.78 2.66
C GLU A 65 10.62 -6.51 3.21
N TYR A 66 10.17 -5.27 3.08
CA TYR A 66 8.83 -4.84 3.44
C TYR A 66 8.35 -3.75 2.47
N LEU A 67 7.05 -3.48 2.49
CA LEU A 67 6.46 -2.40 1.70
C LEU A 67 6.18 -1.21 2.60
N SER A 68 6.87 -0.10 2.34
CA SER A 68 6.49 1.18 2.91
C SER A 68 5.26 1.68 2.13
N VAL A 69 4.13 1.86 2.80
CA VAL A 69 2.85 2.21 2.19
C VAL A 69 2.42 3.62 2.62
N LYS A 70 1.88 4.39 1.67
CA LYS A 70 1.16 5.65 1.93
C LYS A 70 -0.23 5.55 1.31
N LEU A 71 -1.27 5.68 2.13
CA LEU A 71 -2.66 5.83 1.68
C LEU A 71 -3.06 7.30 1.85
N ASP A 72 -3.53 7.91 0.77
CA ASP A 72 -3.75 9.36 0.69
C ASP A 72 -4.97 9.62 -0.20
N ASP A 73 -6.15 9.56 0.43
CA ASP A 73 -7.43 9.86 -0.19
C ASP A 73 -7.98 11.18 0.38
N PRO A 74 -8.68 12.02 -0.41
CA PRO A 74 -9.28 13.26 0.09
C PRO A 74 -10.26 13.11 1.27
N SER A 75 -10.84 11.92 1.48
CA SER A 75 -11.68 11.65 2.66
C SER A 75 -10.87 11.48 3.95
N PHE A 76 -9.55 11.31 3.86
CA PHE A 76 -8.68 11.21 5.03
C PHE A 76 -8.27 12.61 5.51
N PRO A 77 -8.32 12.89 6.82
CA PRO A 77 -7.84 14.17 7.34
C PRO A 77 -6.31 14.34 7.17
N ALA A 78 -5.58 13.24 7.00
CA ALA A 78 -4.15 13.20 6.70
C ALA A 78 -3.77 11.84 6.08
N PRO A 79 -2.63 11.74 5.37
CA PRO A 79 -2.16 10.47 4.84
C PRO A 79 -1.87 9.43 5.94
N ILE A 80 -2.18 8.16 5.65
CA ILE A 80 -1.88 7.01 6.52
C ILE A 80 -0.61 6.34 6.03
N TYR A 81 0.37 6.16 6.92
CA TYR A 81 1.62 5.46 6.63
C TYR A 81 1.65 4.08 7.31
N ALA A 82 2.09 3.06 6.57
CA ALA A 82 2.24 1.69 7.07
C ALA A 82 3.52 1.04 6.52
N SER A 83 3.96 -0.05 7.16
CA SER A 83 5.18 -0.81 6.82
C SER A 83 5.06 -2.26 7.23
#